data_AF-A0A0K0E0V3-F1
#
_entry.id   AF-A0A0K0E0V3-F1
#
_cell.length_a   1.000
_cell.length_b   1.000
_cell.length_c   1.000
_cell.angle_alpha   90.00
_cell.angle_beta   90.00
_cell.angle_gamma   90.00
#
_symmetry.space_group_name_H-M   'P 1'
#
loop_
_entity.id
_entity.type
_entity.pdbx_description
1 polymer ?
#
loop_
_entity_poly.entity_id
_entity_poly.type
_entity_poly.pdbx_seq_one_letter_code
_entity_poly.pdbx_strand_id
1 'polypeptide(L)'
;MCQNGFKNNDVKIDNHNEENNIHRNCSKEMFTISPYLLIKNCEEYNKKKRRSEEIDFIKRKYNSRMKSGISRLYELQPDPYDATQRRSMRVCVFTEVKNVNELMEMVRTGEIDAALIKAEVVVEPFVLLAAANRAVHQAAHNRMSTRSLAAELIYSLSPTRNISESLINFGISEGSENLIVCVFDDAKGSKMVKLAKKIKGKPVKFDKWMQLVHYPSVKKLYNLKSSDLKSEDLCDIIANQIVSKDLIY
;
A
#
# COMPACT_ATOMS: atom_id res chain seq x y z
N MET A 1 -16.72 -29.11 46.56
CA MET A 1 -17.80 -28.09 46.46
C MET A 1 -17.12 -26.77 46.19
N CYS A 2 -17.36 -25.97 45.15
CA CYS A 2 -18.24 -26.04 43.99
C CYS A 2 -17.47 -25.45 42.78
N GLN A 3 -17.96 -25.77 41.59
CA GLN A 3 -17.29 -25.66 40.31
C GLN A 3 -17.19 -24.24 39.75
N ASN A 4 -16.11 -24.09 38.98
CA ASN A 4 -15.85 -23.13 37.93
C ASN A 4 -17.08 -22.78 37.08
N GLY A 5 -17.33 -21.49 36.96
CA GLY A 5 -18.00 -20.88 35.84
C GLY A 5 -17.99 -19.39 36.02
N PHE A 6 -17.24 -18.65 35.19
CA PHE A 6 -17.73 -17.38 34.67
C PHE A 6 -16.97 -16.99 33.39
N LYS A 7 -17.79 -16.86 32.34
CA LYS A 7 -17.50 -16.31 31.03
C LYS A 7 -17.12 -14.82 31.11
N ASN A 8 -16.35 -14.40 30.10
CA ASN A 8 -16.26 -13.08 29.46
C ASN A 8 -16.88 -11.90 30.21
N ASN A 9 -16.05 -10.94 30.58
CA ASN A 9 -16.47 -9.55 30.68
C ASN A 9 -15.41 -8.65 30.05
N ASP A 10 -15.86 -7.93 29.03
CA ASP A 10 -15.22 -6.79 28.42
C ASP A 10 -14.96 -5.71 29.48
N VAL A 11 -13.71 -5.55 29.91
CA VAL A 11 -13.33 -4.42 30.75
C VAL A 11 -12.93 -3.26 29.83
N LYS A 12 -13.89 -2.39 29.57
CA LYS A 12 -13.61 -0.99 29.26
C LYS A 12 -12.92 -0.39 30.49
N ILE A 13 -11.60 -0.21 30.41
CA ILE A 13 -10.86 0.56 31.40
C ILE A 13 -10.87 2.01 30.91
N ASP A 14 -11.77 2.80 31.48
CA ASP A 14 -11.73 4.25 31.41
C ASP A 14 -10.54 4.74 32.25
N ASN A 15 -9.41 5.02 31.58
CA ASN A 15 -8.16 5.49 32.18
C ASN A 15 -8.21 6.97 32.66
N HIS A 16 -9.28 7.40 33.33
CA HIS A 16 -9.37 8.77 33.87
C HIS A 16 -9.44 8.86 35.39
N ASN A 17 -9.32 7.76 36.14
CA ASN A 17 -9.37 7.80 37.62
C ASN A 17 -8.15 7.26 38.37
N GLU A 18 -7.07 6.79 37.71
CA GLU A 18 -5.87 6.31 38.42
C GLU A 18 -4.85 7.41 38.78
N GLU A 19 -4.79 8.53 38.06
CA GLU A 19 -3.85 9.61 38.40
C GLU A 19 -4.20 10.31 39.73
N ASN A 20 -5.49 10.34 40.11
CA ASN A 20 -5.94 11.01 41.32
C ASN A 20 -5.79 10.19 42.61
N ASN A 21 -5.65 8.86 42.52
CA ASN A 21 -5.50 8.00 43.70
C ASN A 21 -4.04 7.89 44.19
N ILE A 22 -3.06 8.07 43.31
CA ILE A 22 -1.64 8.05 43.70
C ILE A 22 -1.30 9.25 44.57
N HIS A 23 -1.89 10.43 44.30
CA HIS A 23 -1.65 11.62 45.12
C HIS A 23 -2.30 11.57 46.50
N ARG A 24 -3.39 10.82 46.71
CA ARG A 24 -4.07 10.74 48.02
C ARG A 24 -3.48 9.70 48.97
N ASN A 25 -2.93 8.60 48.46
CA ASN A 25 -2.31 7.57 49.30
C ASN A 25 -0.84 7.84 49.63
N CYS A 26 -0.17 8.75 48.90
CA CYS A 26 1.21 9.14 49.21
C CYS A 26 1.33 9.86 50.57
N SER A 27 0.30 10.59 51.01
CA SER A 27 0.40 11.49 52.17
C SER A 27 0.42 10.79 53.53
N LYS A 28 0.00 9.51 53.63
CA LYS A 28 -0.16 8.83 54.94
C LYS A 28 0.88 7.76 55.24
N GLU A 29 1.56 7.19 54.26
CA GLU A 29 2.56 6.13 54.48
C GLU A 29 4.02 6.56 54.23
N MET A 30 4.26 7.81 53.82
CA MET A 30 5.61 8.30 53.48
C MET A 30 6.58 8.46 54.68
N PHE A 31 6.11 8.46 55.93
CA PHE A 31 6.97 8.76 57.09
C PHE A 31 7.71 7.56 57.70
N THR A 32 7.47 6.33 57.24
CA THR A 32 8.08 5.12 57.85
C THR A 32 8.89 4.25 56.89
N ILE A 33 9.00 4.63 55.61
CA ILE A 33 9.79 3.88 54.63
C ILE A 33 11.25 4.34 54.69
N SER A 34 12.18 3.40 54.90
CA SER A 34 13.62 3.67 54.83
C SER A 34 13.99 4.44 53.55
N PRO A 35 14.86 5.47 53.61
CA PRO A 35 15.31 6.21 52.43
C PRO A 35 15.78 5.30 51.28
N TYR A 36 16.41 4.17 51.61
CA TYR A 36 16.83 3.16 50.63
C TYR A 36 15.66 2.50 49.89
N LEU A 37 14.54 2.23 50.57
CA LEU A 37 13.35 1.63 49.95
C LEU A 37 12.61 2.66 49.07
N LEU A 38 12.59 3.94 49.47
CA LEU A 38 12.08 5.03 48.63
C LEU A 38 12.85 5.16 47.32
N ILE A 39 14.20 5.12 47.39
CA ILE A 39 15.05 5.15 46.20
C ILE A 39 14.77 3.94 45.30
N LYS A 40 14.71 2.72 45.86
CA LYS A 40 14.38 1.51 45.10
C LYS A 40 13.02 1.60 44.41
N ASN A 41 11.98 2.07 45.11
CA ASN A 41 10.64 2.24 44.54
C ASN A 41 10.65 3.31 43.42
N CYS A 42 11.41 4.38 43.59
CA CYS A 42 11.59 5.42 42.56
C CYS A 42 12.32 4.87 41.32
N GLU A 43 13.38 4.08 41.50
CA GLU A 43 14.08 3.40 40.40
C GLU A 43 13.16 2.42 39.66
N GLU A 44 12.39 1.61 40.38
CA GLU A 44 11.42 0.69 39.78
C GLU A 44 10.31 1.43 39.02
N TYR A 45 9.79 2.52 39.56
CA TYR A 45 8.81 3.38 38.90
C TYR A 45 9.39 3.96 37.60
N ASN A 46 10.60 4.51 37.63
CA ASN A 46 11.27 5.04 36.45
C ASN A 46 11.55 3.95 35.40
N LYS A 47 11.87 2.72 35.83
CA LYS A 47 12.06 1.56 34.95
C LYS A 47 10.74 1.07 34.34
N LYS A 48 9.62 1.13 35.07
CA LYS A 48 8.27 0.84 34.55
C LYS A 48 7.82 1.91 33.56
N LYS A 49 8.01 3.20 33.88
CA LYS A 49 7.69 4.33 33.01
C LYS A 49 8.45 4.27 31.68
N ARG A 50 9.78 4.07 31.72
CA ARG A 50 10.60 3.90 30.51
C ARG A 50 10.14 2.71 29.65
N ARG A 51 9.80 1.58 30.26
CA ARG A 51 9.24 0.42 29.53
C ARG A 51 7.87 0.72 28.90
N SER A 52 7.00 1.47 29.59
CA SER A 52 5.72 1.89 29.02
C SER A 52 5.90 2.80 27.81
N GLU A 53 6.78 3.80 27.92
CA GLU A 53 7.11 4.72 26.82
C GLU A 53 7.70 3.97 25.61
N GLU A 54 8.56 2.98 25.84
CA GLU A 54 9.13 2.12 24.81
C GLU A 54 8.07 1.23 24.14
N ILE A 55 7.16 0.62 24.92
CA ILE A 55 6.03 -0.16 24.39
C ILE A 55 5.10 0.74 23.57
N ASP A 56 4.79 1.94 24.04
CA ASP A 56 3.94 2.89 23.33
C ASP A 56 4.61 3.40 22.06
N PHE A 57 5.92 3.58 22.06
CA PHE A 57 6.70 3.88 20.86
C PHE A 57 6.66 2.72 19.87
N ILE A 58 6.87 1.48 20.31
CA ILE A 58 6.79 0.28 19.47
C ILE A 58 5.38 0.12 18.90
N LYS A 59 4.33 0.31 19.71
CA LYS A 59 2.93 0.28 19.28
C LYS A 59 2.63 1.37 18.25
N ARG A 60 3.08 2.62 18.46
CA ARG A 60 2.97 3.70 17.47
C ARG A 60 3.70 3.37 16.16
N LYS A 61 4.89 2.79 16.26
CA LYS A 61 5.68 2.35 15.10
C LYS A 61 5.03 1.17 14.36
N TYR A 62 4.39 0.25 15.09
CA TYR A 62 3.65 -0.86 14.51
C TYR A 62 2.34 -0.38 13.85
N ASN A 63 1.56 0.46 14.53
CA ASN A 63 0.32 1.04 14.01
C ASN A 63 0.54 1.99 12.82
N SER A 64 1.74 2.55 12.67
CA SER A 64 2.11 3.33 11.48
C SER A 64 2.51 2.46 10.27
N ARG A 65 2.78 1.16 10.46
CA ARG A 65 2.94 0.22 9.34
C ARG A 65 1.57 -0.23 8.86
N MET A 66 1.39 -0.39 7.55
CA MET A 66 0.20 -1.10 7.05
C MET A 66 0.14 -2.50 7.66
N LYS A 67 -1.07 -3.00 7.96
CA LYS A 67 -1.25 -4.40 8.38
C LYS A 67 -0.57 -5.31 7.35
N SER A 68 0.20 -6.29 7.83
CA SER A 68 0.89 -7.24 6.96
C SER A 68 -0.09 -7.89 5.98
N GLY A 69 0.34 -8.02 4.72
CA GLY A 69 -0.44 -8.66 3.64
C GLY A 69 -1.39 -7.74 2.86
N ILE A 70 -1.58 -6.47 3.25
CA ILE A 70 -2.40 -5.52 2.47
C ILE A 70 -1.64 -5.00 1.23
N SER A 71 -0.38 -4.59 1.41
CA SER A 71 0.51 -4.25 0.30
C SER A 71 1.53 -5.36 0.07
N ARG A 72 1.91 -5.55 -1.19
CA ARG A 72 2.98 -6.48 -1.59
C ARG A 72 4.14 -5.70 -2.18
N LEU A 73 5.36 -6.13 -1.86
CA LEU A 73 6.59 -5.60 -2.45
C LEU A 73 7.05 -6.59 -3.52
N TYR A 74 7.30 -6.10 -4.73
CA TYR A 74 7.87 -6.85 -5.83
C TYR A 74 9.23 -6.28 -6.16
N GLU A 75 10.17 -7.14 -6.52
CA GLU A 75 11.46 -6.76 -7.09
C GLU A 75 11.35 -6.84 -8.61
N LEU A 76 11.83 -5.80 -9.27
CA LEU A 76 11.85 -5.66 -10.72
C LEU A 76 13.30 -5.78 -11.17
N GLN A 77 13.55 -6.72 -12.07
CA GLN A 77 14.85 -6.93 -12.71
C GLN A 77 14.61 -7.17 -14.20
N PRO A 78 14.50 -6.09 -15.01
CA PRO A 78 14.21 -6.22 -16.43
C PRO A 78 15.34 -6.89 -17.21
N ASP A 79 16.59 -6.63 -16.81
CA ASP A 79 17.77 -7.28 -17.35
C ASP A 79 18.37 -8.25 -16.31
N PRO A 80 18.44 -9.56 -16.61
CA PRO A 80 19.01 -10.54 -15.68
C PRO A 80 20.52 -10.35 -15.45
N TYR A 81 21.24 -9.73 -16.38
CA TYR A 81 22.69 -9.52 -16.32
C TYR A 81 23.08 -8.14 -15.80
N ASP A 82 22.16 -7.17 -15.81
CA ASP A 82 22.40 -5.82 -15.33
C ASP A 82 21.71 -5.55 -13.99
N ALA A 83 22.47 -5.71 -12.90
CA ALA A 83 22.00 -5.43 -11.55
C ALA A 83 21.72 -3.94 -11.28
N THR A 84 22.20 -3.02 -12.13
CA THR A 84 21.98 -1.57 -11.95
C THR A 84 20.53 -1.18 -12.22
N GLN A 85 19.78 -2.00 -12.97
CA GLN A 85 18.37 -1.77 -13.30
C GLN A 85 17.41 -2.30 -12.21
N ARG A 86 17.93 -2.91 -11.15
CA ARG A 86 17.11 -3.45 -10.07
C ARG A 86 16.33 -2.34 -9.38
N ARG A 87 15.01 -2.49 -9.35
CA ARG A 87 14.11 -1.61 -8.62
C ARG A 87 13.14 -2.41 -7.77
N SER A 88 12.49 -1.72 -6.84
CA SER A 88 11.39 -2.32 -6.09
C SER A 88 10.09 -1.57 -6.36
N MET A 89 8.97 -2.28 -6.39
CA MET A 89 7.65 -1.69 -6.55
C MET A 89 6.72 -2.23 -5.47
N ARG A 90 6.15 -1.32 -4.69
CA ARG A 90 5.12 -1.65 -3.71
C ARG A 90 3.76 -1.42 -4.33
N VAL A 91 2.92 -2.45 -4.27
CA VAL A 91 1.58 -2.45 -4.85
C VAL A 91 0.54 -2.61 -3.75
N CYS A 92 -0.52 -1.81 -3.81
CA CYS A 92 -1.68 -1.90 -2.93
C CYS A 92 -2.96 -1.68 -3.73
N VAL A 93 -4.02 -2.42 -3.41
CA VAL A 93 -5.33 -2.25 -4.04
C VAL A 93 -6.25 -1.51 -3.10
N PHE A 94 -6.96 -0.52 -3.60
CA PHE A 94 -7.97 0.25 -2.89
C PHE A 94 -9.31 0.11 -3.59
N THR A 95 -10.38 -0.02 -2.81
CA THR A 95 -11.77 -0.04 -3.29
C THR A 95 -12.57 1.06 -2.64
N GLU A 96 -13.71 1.41 -3.22
CA GLU A 96 -14.62 2.44 -2.71
C GLU A 96 -13.92 3.81 -2.53
N VAL A 97 -13.03 4.18 -3.45
CA VAL A 97 -12.30 5.46 -3.40
C VAL A 97 -13.27 6.62 -3.64
N LYS A 98 -13.35 7.56 -2.70
CA LYS A 98 -14.32 8.67 -2.74
C LYS A 98 -13.74 10.01 -3.15
N ASN A 99 -12.42 10.19 -3.08
CA ASN A 99 -11.75 11.45 -3.40
C ASN A 99 -10.92 11.40 -4.68
N VAL A 100 -11.46 10.74 -5.71
CA VAL A 100 -10.81 10.59 -7.03
C VAL A 100 -10.35 11.94 -7.59
N ASN A 101 -11.21 12.96 -7.54
CA ASN A 101 -10.89 14.29 -8.08
C ASN A 101 -9.72 14.97 -7.34
N GLU A 102 -9.66 14.84 -6.00
CA GLU A 102 -8.53 15.32 -5.20
C GLU A 102 -7.24 14.58 -5.59
N LEU A 103 -7.31 13.25 -5.75
CA LEU A 103 -6.16 12.41 -6.12
C LEU A 103 -5.64 12.73 -7.52
N MET A 104 -6.53 12.94 -8.49
CA MET A 104 -6.16 13.36 -9.85
C MET A 104 -5.39 14.69 -9.82
N GLU A 105 -5.89 15.66 -9.05
CA GLU A 105 -5.23 16.96 -8.90
C GLU A 105 -3.87 16.83 -8.21
N MET A 106 -3.76 16.00 -7.16
CA MET A 106 -2.48 15.71 -6.49
C MET A 106 -1.47 15.00 -7.41
N VAL A 107 -1.93 14.12 -8.30
CA VAL A 107 -1.05 13.50 -9.32
C VAL A 107 -0.62 14.55 -10.35
N ARG A 108 -1.53 15.41 -10.80
CA ARG A 108 -1.26 16.47 -11.79
C ARG A 108 -0.26 17.51 -11.28
N THR A 109 -0.36 17.88 -10.00
CA THR A 109 0.57 18.82 -9.35
C THR A 109 1.91 18.17 -8.94
N GLY A 110 2.02 16.85 -9.00
CA GLY A 110 3.21 16.10 -8.58
C GLY A 110 3.30 15.88 -7.06
N GLU A 111 2.25 16.17 -6.30
CA GLU A 111 2.19 15.90 -4.86
C GLU A 111 2.14 14.38 -4.55
N ILE A 112 1.68 13.59 -5.52
CA ILE A 112 1.71 12.13 -5.50
C ILE A 112 2.65 11.63 -6.60
N ASP A 113 3.79 11.09 -6.20
CA ASP A 113 4.71 10.35 -7.07
C ASP A 113 4.42 8.84 -6.97
N ALA A 114 3.30 8.44 -7.57
CA ALA A 114 2.83 7.05 -7.62
C ALA A 114 1.93 6.83 -8.83
N ALA A 115 1.89 5.60 -9.35
CA ALA A 115 0.96 5.25 -10.41
C ALA A 115 -0.39 4.87 -9.77
N LEU A 116 -1.42 5.66 -10.07
CA LEU A 116 -2.81 5.36 -9.73
C LEU A 116 -3.47 4.77 -10.98
N ILE A 117 -3.70 3.46 -10.95
CA ILE A 117 -4.19 2.67 -12.09
C ILE A 117 -5.60 2.18 -11.78
N LYS A 118 -6.50 2.17 -12.76
CA LYS A 118 -7.83 1.57 -12.61
C LYS A 118 -7.72 0.06 -12.37
N ALA A 119 -8.36 -0.44 -11.32
CA ALA A 119 -8.33 -1.87 -11.03
C ALA A 119 -9.07 -2.70 -12.09
N GLU A 120 -10.03 -2.09 -12.77
CA GLU A 120 -10.94 -2.71 -13.73
C GLU A 120 -10.23 -3.19 -15.01
N VAL A 121 -9.04 -2.64 -15.32
CA VAL A 121 -8.34 -2.89 -16.60
C VAL A 121 -7.10 -3.77 -16.48
N VAL A 122 -6.70 -4.15 -15.26
CA VAL A 122 -5.52 -4.99 -15.02
C VAL A 122 -5.95 -6.34 -14.48
N VAL A 123 -5.83 -7.39 -15.31
CA VAL A 123 -6.36 -8.73 -15.00
C VAL A 123 -5.69 -9.34 -13.76
N GLU A 124 -4.36 -9.33 -13.72
CA GLU A 124 -3.57 -9.96 -12.67
C GLU A 124 -2.27 -9.19 -12.37
N PRO A 125 -1.63 -9.44 -11.21
CA PRO A 125 -0.32 -8.86 -10.90
C PRO A 125 0.75 -9.15 -11.95
N PHE A 126 0.69 -10.28 -12.65
CA PHE A 126 1.65 -10.62 -13.71
C PHE A 126 1.68 -9.55 -14.82
N VAL A 127 0.52 -9.14 -15.32
CA VAL A 127 0.39 -8.10 -16.36
C VAL A 127 0.97 -6.77 -15.86
N LEU A 128 0.68 -6.41 -14.61
CA LEU A 128 1.24 -5.20 -13.99
C LEU A 128 2.77 -5.27 -13.92
N LEU A 129 3.32 -6.42 -13.52
CA LEU A 129 4.77 -6.60 -13.39
C LEU A 129 5.48 -6.61 -14.75
N ALA A 130 4.86 -7.15 -15.80
CA ALA A 130 5.37 -7.07 -17.16
C ALA A 130 5.48 -5.61 -17.62
N ALA A 131 4.42 -4.81 -17.42
CA ALA A 131 4.44 -3.38 -17.71
C ALA A 131 5.45 -2.61 -16.84
N ALA A 132 5.59 -2.97 -15.57
CA ALA A 132 6.55 -2.33 -14.66
C ALA A 132 8.00 -2.64 -15.03
N ASN A 133 8.33 -3.89 -15.36
CA ASN A 133 9.66 -4.25 -15.86
C ASN A 133 9.98 -3.48 -17.14
N ARG A 134 9.03 -3.37 -18.06
CA ARG A 134 9.20 -2.57 -19.27
C ARG A 134 9.44 -1.09 -18.96
N ALA A 135 8.64 -0.47 -18.08
CA ALA A 135 8.82 0.92 -17.69
C ALA A 135 10.21 1.17 -17.05
N VAL A 136 10.66 0.27 -16.18
CA VAL A 136 12.00 0.34 -15.57
C VAL A 136 13.10 0.17 -16.61
N HIS A 137 12.93 -0.75 -17.57
CA HIS A 137 13.87 -0.95 -18.67
C HIS A 137 13.99 0.31 -19.53
N GLN A 138 12.87 0.95 -19.90
CA GLN A 138 12.88 2.20 -20.66
C GLN A 138 13.53 3.34 -19.87
N ALA A 139 13.30 3.41 -18.56
CA ALA A 139 13.96 4.37 -17.67
C ALA A 139 15.47 4.16 -17.61
N ALA A 140 15.94 2.92 -17.49
CA ALA A 140 17.37 2.61 -17.44
C ALA A 140 18.11 3.00 -18.73
N HIS A 141 17.44 2.89 -19.88
CA HIS A 141 18.02 3.22 -21.19
C HIS A 141 17.74 4.66 -21.64
N ASN A 142 17.15 5.51 -20.79
CA ASN A 142 16.75 6.88 -21.13
C ASN A 142 15.82 6.96 -22.37
N ARG A 143 14.91 5.99 -22.49
CA ARG A 143 13.93 5.86 -23.60
C ARG A 143 12.48 5.97 -23.13
N MET A 144 12.24 6.54 -21.95
CA MET A 144 10.88 6.78 -21.47
C MET A 144 10.14 7.71 -22.42
N SER A 145 8.89 7.37 -22.73
CA SER A 145 8.01 8.23 -23.51
C SER A 145 7.36 9.32 -22.63
N THR A 146 7.27 9.08 -21.33
CA THR A 146 6.63 9.97 -20.35
C THR A 146 7.66 10.65 -19.43
N ARG A 147 7.18 11.59 -18.59
CA ARG A 147 8.03 12.40 -17.71
C ARG A 147 8.38 11.74 -16.37
N SER A 148 7.65 10.69 -15.97
CA SER A 148 7.86 10.03 -14.68
C SER A 148 7.72 8.52 -14.83
N LEU A 149 8.41 7.76 -13.97
CA LEU A 149 8.35 6.30 -13.98
C LEU A 149 6.93 5.78 -13.68
N ALA A 150 6.17 6.52 -12.85
CA ALA A 150 4.76 6.22 -12.60
C ALA A 150 3.87 6.38 -13.85
N ALA A 151 4.05 7.46 -14.60
CA ALA A 151 3.35 7.65 -15.86
C ALA A 151 3.81 6.64 -16.92
N GLU A 152 5.10 6.27 -16.91
CA GLU A 152 5.67 5.29 -17.83
C GLU A 152 5.07 3.90 -17.59
N LEU A 153 4.82 3.53 -16.33
CA LEU A 153 4.11 2.30 -15.97
C LEU A 153 2.68 2.28 -16.55
N ILE A 154 1.92 3.37 -16.36
CA ILE A 154 0.55 3.49 -16.89
C ILE A 154 0.57 3.42 -18.42
N TYR A 155 1.51 4.12 -19.05
CA TYR A 155 1.72 4.08 -20.49
C TYR A 155 2.11 2.68 -20.97
N SER A 156 2.94 1.96 -20.23
CA SER A 156 3.40 0.61 -20.58
C SER A 156 2.28 -0.43 -20.54
N LEU A 157 1.26 -0.24 -19.68
CA LEU A 157 0.07 -1.11 -19.66
C LEU A 157 -0.73 -1.03 -20.96
N SER A 158 -0.75 0.12 -21.62
CA SER A 158 -1.51 0.32 -22.85
C SER A 158 -0.85 -0.36 -24.05
N PRO A 159 -1.62 -1.06 -24.90
CA PRO A 159 -1.11 -1.62 -26.14
C PRO A 159 -0.87 -0.54 -27.22
N THR A 160 -1.39 0.69 -27.05
CA THR A 160 -1.30 1.76 -28.05
C THR A 160 -0.23 2.79 -27.69
N ARG A 161 0.44 3.36 -28.70
CA ARG A 161 1.52 4.36 -28.52
C ARG A 161 1.02 5.77 -28.17
N ASN A 162 -0.31 5.96 -28.07
CA ASN A 162 -0.90 7.23 -27.70
C ASN A 162 -0.79 7.46 -26.19
N ILE A 163 0.13 8.32 -25.78
CA ILE A 163 0.40 8.60 -24.35
C ILE A 163 -0.86 9.12 -23.65
N SER A 164 -1.51 10.14 -24.21
CA SER A 164 -2.68 10.79 -23.59
C SER A 164 -3.82 9.80 -23.38
N GLU A 165 -4.14 9.01 -24.41
CA GLU A 165 -5.16 7.98 -24.34
C GLU A 165 -4.79 6.87 -23.34
N SER A 166 -3.52 6.47 -23.29
CA SER A 166 -3.04 5.47 -22.34
C SER A 166 -3.24 5.94 -20.90
N LEU A 167 -2.90 7.19 -20.59
CA LEU A 167 -3.07 7.77 -19.26
C LEU A 167 -4.54 7.91 -18.87
N ILE A 168 -5.42 8.26 -19.81
CA ILE A 168 -6.87 8.37 -19.56
C ILE A 168 -7.51 6.98 -19.36
N ASN A 169 -7.13 6.00 -20.18
CA ASN A 169 -7.75 4.69 -20.18
C ASN A 169 -7.30 3.85 -18.98
N PHE A 170 -6.00 3.85 -18.67
CA PHE A 170 -5.41 3.00 -17.63
C PHE A 170 -5.17 3.73 -16.30
N GLY A 171 -4.87 5.03 -16.35
CA GLY A 171 -4.69 5.84 -15.17
C GLY A 171 -6.00 6.20 -14.48
N ILE A 172 -5.90 6.81 -13.31
CA ILE A 172 -7.04 7.36 -12.58
C ILE A 172 -7.84 8.34 -13.46
N SER A 173 -9.16 8.13 -13.53
CA SER A 173 -10.10 9.06 -14.17
C SER A 173 -11.31 9.32 -13.29
N GLU A 174 -12.11 10.32 -13.64
CA GLU A 174 -13.42 10.53 -13.03
C GLU A 174 -14.24 9.23 -12.99
N GLY A 175 -14.92 9.00 -11.87
CA GLY A 175 -15.71 7.78 -11.63
C GLY A 175 -14.91 6.52 -11.28
N SER A 176 -13.57 6.55 -11.23
CA SER A 176 -12.77 5.38 -10.84
C SER A 176 -12.99 5.03 -9.37
N GLU A 177 -13.69 3.95 -9.05
CA GLU A 177 -13.95 3.55 -7.67
C GLU A 177 -12.87 2.64 -7.08
N ASN A 178 -12.17 1.90 -7.94
CA ASN A 178 -11.17 0.92 -7.53
C ASN A 178 -9.82 1.24 -8.17
N LEU A 179 -8.79 1.32 -7.35
CA LEU A 179 -7.46 1.72 -7.78
C LEU A 179 -6.41 0.69 -7.37
N ILE A 180 -5.54 0.36 -8.30
CA ILE A 180 -4.24 -0.26 -8.04
C ILE A 180 -3.23 0.87 -7.90
N VAL A 181 -2.58 0.94 -6.75
CA VAL A 181 -1.60 1.97 -6.42
C VAL A 181 -0.22 1.35 -6.40
N CYS A 182 0.67 1.86 -7.25
CA CYS A 182 2.05 1.39 -7.35
C CYS A 182 3.02 2.50 -6.99
N VAL A 183 3.93 2.21 -6.07
CA VAL A 183 4.99 3.13 -5.64
C VAL A 183 6.34 2.48 -5.89
N PHE A 184 7.18 3.14 -6.69
CA PHE A 184 8.55 2.71 -6.93
C PHE A 184 9.46 3.06 -5.74
N ASP A 185 10.42 2.18 -5.50
CA ASP A 185 11.48 2.31 -4.49
C ASP A 185 10.92 2.60 -3.09
N ASP A 186 9.95 1.78 -2.67
CA ASP A 186 9.30 1.81 -1.35
C ASP A 186 9.44 0.50 -0.58
N ALA A 187 10.66 -0.02 -0.52
CA ALA A 187 10.98 -1.25 0.22
C ALA A 187 10.48 -1.22 1.68
N LYS A 188 10.58 -0.07 2.34
CA LYS A 188 10.13 0.13 3.74
C LYS A 188 8.62 0.34 3.90
N GLY A 189 7.89 0.64 2.82
CA GLY A 189 6.45 0.91 2.85
C GLY A 189 6.05 2.30 3.38
N SER A 190 7.02 3.18 3.62
CA SER A 190 6.75 4.49 4.22
C SER A 190 6.07 5.45 3.25
N LYS A 191 6.38 5.36 1.95
CA LYS A 191 5.71 6.18 0.91
C LYS A 191 4.27 5.72 0.73
N MET A 192 4.03 4.40 0.66
CA MET A 192 2.68 3.83 0.56
C MET A 192 1.82 4.19 1.77
N VAL A 193 2.35 4.15 3.00
CA VAL A 193 1.61 4.58 4.20
C VAL A 193 1.20 6.05 4.11
N LYS A 194 2.09 6.94 3.68
CA LYS A 194 1.77 8.36 3.51
C LYS A 194 0.69 8.57 2.44
N LEU A 195 0.80 7.86 1.32
CA LEU A 195 -0.17 7.92 0.23
C LEU A 195 -1.54 7.36 0.65
N ALA A 196 -1.56 6.24 1.37
CA ALA A 196 -2.79 5.62 1.88
C ALA A 196 -3.59 6.56 2.79
N LYS A 197 -2.94 7.49 3.50
CA LYS A 197 -3.63 8.52 4.30
C LYS A 197 -4.35 9.56 3.45
N LYS A 198 -3.87 9.80 2.22
CA LYS A 198 -4.51 10.74 1.27
C LYS A 198 -5.69 10.10 0.53
N ILE A 199 -5.68 8.78 0.36
CA ILE A 199 -6.73 8.04 -0.35
C ILE A 199 -7.91 7.78 0.60
N LYS A 200 -9.06 8.42 0.36
CA LYS A 200 -10.32 8.15 1.05
C LYS A 200 -10.98 6.91 0.45
N GLY A 201 -10.41 5.74 0.72
CA GLY A 201 -10.89 4.44 0.25
C GLY A 201 -10.47 3.31 1.19
N LYS A 202 -10.89 2.08 0.89
CA LYS A 202 -10.57 0.89 1.70
C LYS A 202 -9.46 0.08 1.04
N PRO A 203 -8.29 -0.09 1.69
CA PRO A 203 -7.29 -0.98 1.15
C PRO A 203 -7.74 -2.44 1.32
N VAL A 204 -7.61 -3.23 0.25
CA VAL A 204 -8.07 -4.63 0.19
C VAL A 204 -6.91 -5.59 -0.06
N LYS A 205 -7.13 -6.87 0.27
CA LYS A 205 -6.20 -7.94 -0.06
C LYS A 205 -6.19 -8.21 -1.57
N PHE A 206 -5.07 -8.75 -2.05
CA PHE A 206 -4.89 -9.15 -3.45
C PHE A 206 -5.90 -10.21 -3.92
N ASP A 207 -6.48 -11.01 -3.01
CA ASP A 207 -7.52 -12.00 -3.34
C ASP A 207 -8.77 -11.34 -3.96
N LYS A 208 -9.04 -10.08 -3.64
CA LYS A 208 -10.14 -9.30 -4.25
C LYS A 208 -9.78 -8.73 -5.61
N TRP A 209 -8.51 -8.68 -6.01
CA TRP A 209 -8.06 -8.04 -7.25
C TRP A 209 -8.81 -8.58 -8.46
N MET A 210 -8.78 -9.90 -8.66
CA MET A 210 -9.38 -10.56 -9.83
C MET A 210 -10.89 -10.31 -9.93
N GLN A 211 -11.56 -10.04 -8.79
CA GLN A 211 -12.99 -9.75 -8.73
C GLN A 211 -13.33 -8.32 -9.19
N LEU A 212 -12.35 -7.41 -9.21
CA LEU A 212 -12.52 -6.02 -9.63
C LEU A 212 -12.36 -5.84 -11.15
N VAL A 213 -11.85 -6.86 -11.84
CA VAL A 213 -11.54 -6.79 -13.27
C VAL A 213 -12.83 -6.73 -14.09
N HIS A 214 -12.93 -5.73 -14.96
CA HIS A 214 -14.04 -5.58 -15.88
C HIS A 214 -13.64 -6.10 -17.26
N TYR A 215 -13.82 -7.41 -17.48
CA TYR A 215 -13.43 -8.10 -18.72
C TYR A 215 -13.94 -7.45 -20.02
N PRO A 216 -15.17 -6.87 -20.11
CA PRO A 216 -15.58 -6.16 -21.31
C PRO A 216 -14.71 -4.92 -21.63
N SER A 217 -14.24 -4.20 -20.60
CA SER A 217 -13.30 -3.08 -20.78
C SER A 217 -11.93 -3.59 -21.22
N VAL A 218 -11.42 -4.65 -20.59
CA VAL A 218 -10.14 -5.29 -20.98
C VAL A 218 -10.19 -5.73 -22.44
N LYS A 219 -11.28 -6.40 -22.86
CA LYS A 219 -11.51 -6.81 -24.24
C LYS A 219 -11.41 -5.65 -25.22
N LYS A 220 -12.07 -4.54 -24.89
CA LYS A 220 -12.08 -3.34 -25.74
C LYS A 220 -10.71 -2.68 -25.82
N LEU A 221 -10.00 -2.55 -24.69
CA LEU A 221 -8.69 -1.88 -24.64
C LEU A 221 -7.58 -2.65 -25.35
N TYR A 222 -7.58 -3.97 -25.25
CA TYR A 222 -6.60 -4.86 -25.88
C TYR A 222 -7.07 -5.48 -27.20
N ASN A 223 -8.20 -5.00 -27.75
CA ASN A 223 -8.82 -5.51 -28.98
C ASN A 223 -8.93 -7.05 -29.03
N LEU A 224 -9.29 -7.66 -27.91
CA LEU A 224 -9.32 -9.12 -27.76
C LEU A 224 -10.56 -9.72 -28.41
N LYS A 225 -10.42 -10.94 -28.92
CA LYS A 225 -11.55 -11.76 -29.35
C LYS A 225 -12.29 -12.29 -28.13
N SER A 226 -13.55 -12.69 -28.31
CA SER A 226 -14.31 -13.35 -27.23
C SER A 226 -13.72 -14.71 -26.83
N SER A 227 -12.96 -15.37 -27.71
CA SER A 227 -12.20 -16.58 -27.42
C SER A 227 -11.08 -16.32 -26.41
N ASP A 228 -10.36 -15.22 -26.58
CA ASP A 228 -9.15 -14.91 -25.82
C ASP A 228 -9.49 -14.60 -24.34
N LEU A 229 -10.69 -14.09 -24.07
CA LEU A 229 -11.15 -13.88 -22.68
C LEU A 229 -11.34 -15.19 -21.89
N LYS A 230 -11.48 -16.33 -22.59
CA LYS A 230 -11.67 -17.64 -21.97
C LYS A 230 -10.43 -18.51 -22.04
N SER A 231 -9.36 -18.05 -22.71
CA SER A 231 -8.11 -18.79 -22.79
C SER A 231 -7.33 -18.67 -21.49
N GLU A 232 -6.64 -19.74 -21.13
CA GLU A 232 -5.65 -19.75 -20.04
C GLU A 232 -4.48 -18.77 -20.35
N ASP A 233 -4.22 -18.53 -21.64
CA ASP A 233 -3.16 -17.64 -22.14
C ASP A 233 -3.51 -16.14 -22.13
N LEU A 234 -4.64 -15.73 -21.54
CA LEU A 234 -5.09 -14.32 -21.57
C LEU A 234 -4.01 -13.36 -21.08
N CYS A 235 -3.35 -13.69 -19.97
CA CYS A 235 -2.28 -12.89 -19.38
C CYS A 235 -1.06 -12.79 -20.31
N ASP A 236 -0.71 -13.86 -21.00
CA ASP A 236 0.41 -13.90 -21.93
C ASP A 236 0.11 -13.13 -23.22
N ILE A 237 -1.13 -13.22 -23.73
CA ILE A 237 -1.59 -12.41 -24.87
C ILE A 237 -1.47 -10.92 -24.54
N ILE A 238 -1.92 -10.51 -23.35
CA ILE A 238 -1.82 -9.11 -22.91
C ILE A 238 -0.36 -8.69 -22.72
N ALA A 239 0.45 -9.52 -22.05
CA ALA A 239 1.87 -9.25 -21.85
C ALA A 239 2.63 -9.12 -23.18
N ASN A 240 2.31 -9.95 -24.17
CA ASN A 240 2.86 -9.86 -25.52
C ASN A 240 2.49 -8.53 -26.19
N GLN A 241 1.23 -8.06 -26.08
CA GLN A 241 0.86 -6.74 -26.61
C GLN A 241 1.62 -5.60 -25.92
N ILE A 242 1.83 -5.72 -24.60
CA ILE A 242 2.63 -4.75 -23.83
C ILE A 242 4.07 -4.72 -24.32
N VAL A 243 4.71 -5.87 -24.51
CA VAL A 243 6.13 -5.95 -24.90
C VAL A 243 6.32 -5.60 -26.39
N SER A 244 5.45 -6.09 -27.26
CA SER A 244 5.51 -5.88 -28.72
C SER A 244 5.01 -4.50 -29.17
N LYS A 245 4.50 -3.66 -28.26
CA LYS A 245 4.02 -2.28 -28.55
C LYS A 245 5.00 -1.46 -29.39
N ASP A 246 6.30 -1.60 -29.17
CA ASP A 246 7.34 -0.84 -29.88
C ASP A 246 7.69 -1.42 -31.25
N LEU A 247 7.25 -2.66 -31.54
CA LEU A 247 7.47 -3.35 -32.82
C LEU A 247 6.36 -3.06 -33.84
N ILE A 248 5.27 -2.41 -33.41
CA ILE A 248 4.18 -2.01 -34.29
C ILE A 248 4.62 -0.74 -35.02
N TYR A 249 4.88 -0.88 -36.32
CA TYR A 249 5.23 0.19 -37.26
C TYR A 249 3.99 0.92 -37.78
#